data_AF-A0A383BSG2-F1
#
_entry.id   AF-A0A383BSG2-F1
#
_cell.length_a   1.000
_cell.length_b   1.000
_cell.length_c   1.000
_cell.angle_alpha   90.00
_cell.angle_beta   90.00
_cell.angle_gamma   90.00
#
_symmetry.space_group_name_H-M   'P 1'
#
loop_
_entity.id
_entity.type
_entity.pdbx_description
1 polymer ?
#
loop_
_entity_poly.entity_id
_entity_poly.type
_entity_poly.pdbx_seq_one_letter_code
_entity_poly.pdbx_strand_id
1 'polypeptide(L)'
;MAIVANTFQTYQAIGNREDLANTIYNISPSDVPFMSMIGRSKAKNTLVEWQTDALASAVATNAQVEGDEYAFDAVTPTVRLSNYTQISRKTIIVSGTQQAGNHAGVSSEMAYGLAKKSKELKRDMESCLTQNVAKAAGSTSAARKLGGLETWISSNTSRGSGSPVGSGAGSGAAPVDAGTARAFTVAMLKSVI
;
A
#
# COMPACT_ATOMS: atom_id res chain seq x y z
N MET A 1 31.55 -31.88 -44.46
CA MET A 1 31.20 -31.00 -45.59
C MET A 1 31.68 -29.60 -45.25
N ALA A 2 32.47 -28.99 -46.13
CA ALA A 2 33.00 -27.64 -45.95
C ALA A 2 32.22 -26.65 -46.83
N ILE A 3 32.17 -25.39 -46.42
CA ILE A 3 31.58 -24.29 -47.19
C ILE A 3 32.28 -24.17 -48.55
N VAL A 4 31.50 -24.01 -49.62
CA VAL A 4 32.02 -23.82 -50.98
C VAL A 4 32.76 -22.47 -51.04
N ALA A 5 33.97 -22.47 -51.60
CA ALA A 5 34.79 -21.27 -51.71
C ALA A 5 34.02 -20.12 -52.41
N ASN A 6 34.18 -18.88 -51.91
CA ASN A 6 33.49 -17.65 -52.34
C ASN A 6 31.99 -17.56 -52.01
N THR A 7 31.45 -18.42 -51.14
CA THR A 7 30.06 -18.26 -50.67
C THR A 7 29.94 -17.03 -49.76
N PHE A 8 29.21 -16.00 -50.21
CA PHE A 8 28.88 -14.82 -49.39
C PHE A 8 27.94 -15.22 -48.27
N GLN A 9 28.43 -15.14 -47.03
CA GLN A 9 27.67 -15.58 -45.86
C GLN A 9 27.06 -14.39 -45.12
N THR A 10 26.01 -14.65 -44.34
CA THR A 10 25.41 -13.64 -43.45
C THR A 10 26.43 -13.04 -42.49
N TYR A 11 27.46 -13.79 -42.10
CA TYR A 11 28.58 -13.30 -41.28
C TYR A 11 29.45 -12.23 -41.97
N GLN A 12 29.40 -12.14 -43.30
CA GLN A 12 30.18 -11.21 -44.12
C GLN A 12 29.33 -10.03 -44.64
N ALA A 13 28.02 -10.06 -44.40
CA ALA A 13 27.07 -9.08 -44.89
C ALA A 13 26.92 -7.91 -43.90
N ILE A 14 27.54 -6.78 -44.24
CA ILE A 14 27.52 -5.52 -43.46
C ILE A 14 26.10 -4.92 -43.39
N GLY A 15 25.23 -5.24 -44.35
CA GLY A 15 23.86 -4.70 -44.46
C GLY A 15 22.77 -5.53 -43.78
N ASN A 16 23.11 -6.57 -43.01
CA ASN A 16 22.10 -7.37 -42.32
C ASN A 16 21.44 -6.54 -41.21
N ARG A 17 20.12 -6.35 -41.34
CA ARG A 17 19.33 -5.61 -40.35
C ARG A 17 19.13 -6.46 -39.09
N GLU A 18 19.24 -5.81 -37.94
CA GLU A 18 18.92 -6.39 -36.63
C GLU A 18 17.47 -6.91 -36.59
N ASP A 19 17.26 -8.11 -36.03
CA ASP A 19 15.94 -8.65 -35.73
C ASP A 19 15.57 -8.28 -34.28
N LEU A 20 14.51 -7.49 -34.13
CA LEU A 20 14.02 -7.02 -32.84
C LEU A 20 12.70 -7.73 -32.54
N ALA A 21 12.66 -8.44 -31.41
CA ALA A 21 11.45 -9.10 -30.97
C ALA A 21 10.31 -8.08 -30.78
N ASN A 22 9.19 -8.32 -31.46
CA ASN A 22 8.04 -7.41 -31.49
C ASN A 22 7.15 -7.48 -30.22
N THR A 23 7.66 -7.97 -29.10
CA THR A 23 6.87 -8.08 -27.86
C THR A 23 7.73 -7.75 -26.65
N ILE A 24 7.28 -6.75 -25.88
CA ILE A 24 7.93 -6.36 -24.63
C ILE A 24 7.32 -7.17 -23.48
N TYR A 25 8.10 -8.10 -22.92
CA TYR A 25 7.70 -8.87 -21.75
C TYR A 25 8.02 -8.09 -20.46
N ASN A 26 6.98 -7.75 -19.70
CA ASN A 26 7.15 -7.11 -18.40
C ASN A 26 7.18 -8.18 -17.29
N ILE A 27 8.31 -8.31 -16.61
CA ILE A 27 8.52 -9.24 -15.49
C ILE A 27 8.20 -8.63 -14.11
N SER A 28 7.76 -7.39 -14.06
CA SER A 28 7.49 -6.70 -12.79
C SER A 28 6.19 -7.20 -12.15
N PRO A 29 6.16 -7.45 -10.83
CA PRO A 29 4.93 -7.76 -10.12
C PRO A 29 3.90 -6.64 -10.28
N SER A 30 2.71 -6.96 -10.79
CA SER A 30 1.62 -6.01 -11.01
C SER A 30 0.45 -6.14 -10.03
N ASP A 31 0.50 -7.16 -9.18
CA ASP A 31 -0.60 -7.50 -8.29
C ASP A 31 -0.61 -6.59 -7.06
N VAL A 32 -1.82 -6.21 -6.65
CA VAL A 32 -2.10 -5.30 -5.53
C VAL A 32 -3.15 -5.96 -4.61
N PRO A 33 -2.78 -7.03 -3.89
CA PRO A 33 -3.72 -7.88 -3.17
C PRO A 33 -4.50 -7.12 -2.11
N PHE A 34 -3.85 -6.28 -1.30
CA PHE A 34 -4.49 -5.53 -0.23
C PHE A 34 -5.55 -4.57 -0.79
N MET A 35 -5.18 -3.70 -1.74
CA MET A 35 -6.10 -2.75 -2.34
C MET A 35 -7.24 -3.41 -3.14
N SER A 36 -7.07 -4.66 -3.57
CA SER A 36 -8.11 -5.44 -4.26
C SER A 36 -9.09 -6.13 -3.30
N MET A 37 -8.64 -6.54 -2.12
CA MET A 37 -9.44 -7.28 -1.15
C MET A 37 -10.25 -6.36 -0.22
N ILE A 38 -9.78 -5.15 0.02
CA ILE A 38 -10.49 -4.19 0.88
C ILE A 38 -11.68 -3.53 0.17
N GLY A 39 -12.74 -3.26 0.94
CA GLY A 39 -13.88 -2.49 0.48
C GLY A 39 -13.50 -1.04 0.13
N ARG A 40 -14.22 -0.44 -0.81
CA ARG A 40 -13.98 0.95 -1.27
C ARG A 40 -15.21 1.81 -1.00
N SER A 41 -14.97 3.01 -0.49
CA SER A 41 -16.00 4.04 -0.30
C SER A 41 -15.52 5.38 -0.85
N LYS A 42 -16.48 6.26 -1.18
CA LYS A 42 -16.18 7.59 -1.72
C LYS A 42 -15.98 8.60 -0.59
N ALA A 43 -14.78 9.17 -0.50
CA ALA A 43 -14.53 10.34 0.34
C ALA A 43 -15.08 11.62 -0.31
N LYS A 44 -15.80 12.45 0.45
CA LYS A 44 -16.31 13.76 -0.01
C LYS A 44 -15.43 14.94 0.40
N ASN A 45 -14.51 14.73 1.34
CA ASN A 45 -13.60 15.75 1.83
C ASN A 45 -12.17 15.19 1.96
N THR A 46 -11.19 16.06 2.16
CA THR A 46 -9.79 15.72 2.36
C THR A 46 -9.53 14.97 3.66
N LEU A 47 -10.30 15.27 4.71
CA LEU A 47 -10.37 14.53 5.97
C LEU A 47 -11.63 13.66 5.96
N VAL A 48 -11.47 12.37 6.26
CA VAL A 48 -12.57 11.42 6.44
C VAL A 48 -12.59 11.00 7.90
N GLU A 49 -13.74 11.13 8.54
CA GLU A 49 -13.93 10.85 9.95
C GLU A 49 -15.04 9.83 10.16
N TRP A 50 -14.89 9.00 11.19
CA TRP A 50 -15.89 8.04 11.63
C TRP A 50 -15.85 7.91 13.15
N GLN A 51 -16.96 7.48 13.75
CA GLN A 51 -17.06 7.25 15.18
C GLN A 51 -17.01 5.75 15.48
N THR A 52 -16.35 5.39 16.58
CA THR A 52 -16.27 4.02 17.09
C THR A 52 -16.78 3.97 18.52
N ASP A 53 -17.42 2.87 18.85
CA ASP A 53 -17.92 2.54 20.17
C ASP A 53 -17.63 1.07 20.49
N ALA A 54 -17.55 0.73 21.78
CA ALA A 54 -17.25 -0.62 22.24
C ALA A 54 -18.24 -1.04 23.32
N LEU A 55 -18.71 -2.28 23.24
CA LEU A 55 -19.55 -2.86 24.29
C LEU A 55 -18.73 -3.08 25.57
N ALA A 56 -19.39 -2.96 26.72
CA ALA A 56 -18.81 -3.39 27.98
C ALA A 56 -18.43 -4.88 27.93
N SER A 57 -17.42 -5.27 28.71
CA SER A 57 -17.01 -6.67 28.82
C SER A 57 -18.13 -7.51 29.43
N ALA A 58 -18.28 -8.75 28.97
CA ALA A 58 -19.26 -9.67 29.52
C ALA A 58 -18.93 -10.01 30.98
N VAL A 59 -19.93 -9.97 31.87
CA VAL A 59 -19.77 -10.23 33.29
C VAL A 59 -20.65 -11.41 33.71
N ALA A 60 -20.06 -12.43 34.34
CA ALA A 60 -20.78 -13.61 34.83
C ALA A 60 -21.49 -13.39 36.17
N THR A 61 -21.24 -12.27 36.84
CA THR A 61 -21.78 -11.89 38.15
C THR A 61 -22.96 -10.91 38.05
N ASN A 62 -23.63 -10.83 36.91
CA ASN A 62 -24.81 -9.98 36.74
C ASN A 62 -26.07 -10.64 37.33
N ALA A 63 -26.00 -11.02 38.60
CA ALA A 63 -27.12 -11.50 39.39
C ALA A 63 -27.46 -10.42 40.42
N GLN A 64 -28.71 -9.96 40.43
CA GLN A 64 -29.17 -8.90 41.33
C GLN A 64 -30.05 -9.49 42.44
N VAL A 65 -30.03 -8.87 43.62
CA VAL A 65 -30.89 -9.28 44.75
C VAL A 65 -32.32 -8.78 44.50
N GLU A 66 -33.31 -9.57 44.89
CA GLU A 66 -34.71 -9.17 44.79
C GLU A 66 -35.00 -7.95 45.69
N GLY A 67 -35.54 -6.89 45.10
CA GLY A 67 -35.85 -5.63 45.80
C GLY A 67 -34.71 -4.60 45.85
N ASP A 68 -33.60 -4.85 45.14
CA ASP A 68 -32.48 -3.90 45.04
C ASP A 68 -32.79 -2.73 44.07
N GLU A 69 -32.22 -1.56 44.34
CA GLU A 69 -32.39 -0.34 43.53
C GLU A 69 -31.33 -0.26 42.44
N TYR A 70 -31.68 0.30 41.26
CA TYR A 70 -30.75 0.34 40.14
C TYR A 70 -29.63 1.38 40.37
N ALA A 71 -28.39 0.93 40.28
CA ALA A 71 -27.26 1.82 40.01
C ALA A 71 -27.16 2.07 38.50
N PHE A 72 -27.07 3.34 38.09
CA PHE A 72 -26.91 3.70 36.68
C PHE A 72 -25.45 3.72 36.29
N ASP A 73 -25.11 3.01 35.22
CA ASP A 73 -23.77 3.05 34.64
C ASP A 73 -23.48 4.38 33.96
N ALA A 74 -22.23 4.82 34.04
CA ALA A 74 -21.76 5.99 33.30
C ALA A 74 -21.78 5.71 31.79
N VAL A 75 -22.42 6.61 31.02
CA VAL A 75 -22.43 6.53 29.55
C VAL A 75 -21.03 6.87 29.03
N THR A 76 -20.42 5.92 28.33
CA THR A 76 -19.14 6.17 27.65
C THR A 76 -19.41 6.81 26.28
N PRO A 77 -18.86 8.01 25.99
CA PRO A 77 -19.07 8.65 24.70
C PRO A 77 -18.25 7.98 23.60
N THR A 78 -18.78 7.99 22.37
CA THR A 78 -18.08 7.48 21.19
C THR A 78 -16.77 8.22 20.93
N VAL A 79 -15.75 7.52 20.43
CA VAL A 79 -14.46 8.11 20.04
C VAL A 79 -14.48 8.44 18.55
N ARG A 80 -13.96 9.61 18.15
CA ARG A 80 -13.82 10.01 16.75
C ARG A 80 -12.44 9.66 16.21
N LEU A 81 -12.41 8.93 15.09
CA LEU A 81 -11.22 8.58 14.33
C LEU A 81 -11.21 9.31 12.99
N SER A 82 -10.02 9.50 12.41
CA SER A 82 -9.89 10.26 11.16
C SER A 82 -8.68 9.88 10.31
N ASN A 83 -8.83 9.92 8.98
CA ASN A 83 -7.74 9.73 8.03
C ASN A 83 -7.78 10.79 6.91
N TYR A 84 -6.64 11.00 6.24
CA TYR A 84 -6.51 11.94 5.12
C TYR A 84 -6.48 11.23 3.77
N THR A 85 -7.02 11.88 2.74
CA THR A 85 -6.79 11.48 1.35
C THR A 85 -5.43 11.98 0.86
N GLN A 86 -4.78 11.20 -0.02
CA GLN A 86 -3.50 11.51 -0.64
C GLN A 86 -3.63 11.55 -2.16
N ILE A 87 -2.82 12.40 -2.80
CA ILE A 87 -2.72 12.48 -4.25
C ILE A 87 -1.48 11.69 -4.68
N SER A 88 -1.68 10.67 -5.53
CA SER A 88 -0.60 9.87 -6.12
C SER A 88 -0.55 10.13 -7.62
N ARG A 89 0.65 10.41 -8.16
CA ARG A 89 0.82 10.72 -9.59
C ARG A 89 2.06 10.05 -10.16
N LYS A 90 1.97 9.62 -11.42
CA LYS A 90 3.08 9.22 -12.28
C LYS A 90 2.86 9.88 -13.63
N THR A 91 3.92 10.42 -14.21
CA THR A 91 3.86 11.13 -15.50
C THR A 91 4.70 10.42 -16.53
N ILE A 92 4.33 10.61 -17.80
CA ILE A 92 5.10 10.22 -18.97
C ILE A 92 4.99 11.33 -20.01
N ILE A 93 6.06 11.52 -20.77
CA ILE A 93 6.11 12.39 -21.94
C ILE A 93 6.80 11.63 -23.08
N VAL A 94 6.25 11.75 -24.28
CA VAL A 94 6.80 11.19 -25.52
C VAL A 94 6.79 12.32 -26.55
N SER A 95 7.86 12.47 -27.33
CA SER A 95 7.90 13.49 -28.39
C SER A 95 7.01 13.09 -29.57
N GLY A 96 6.44 14.08 -30.25
CA GLY A 96 5.56 13.83 -31.41
C GLY A 96 6.27 13.12 -32.56
N THR A 97 7.55 13.43 -32.79
CA THR A 97 8.37 12.75 -33.80
C THR A 97 8.66 11.31 -33.44
N GLN A 98 8.92 11.01 -32.15
CA GLN A 98 9.04 9.63 -31.69
C GLN A 98 7.72 8.90 -31.93
N GLN A 99 6.60 9.46 -31.49
CA GLN A 99 5.28 8.83 -31.62
C GLN A 99 4.82 8.59 -33.07
N ALA A 100 5.30 9.38 -34.04
CA ALA A 100 5.01 9.20 -35.46
C ALA A 100 5.95 8.20 -36.17
N GLY A 101 7.06 7.81 -35.52
CA GLY A 101 8.02 6.85 -36.07
C GLY A 101 7.47 5.43 -36.17
N ASN A 102 8.14 4.59 -36.96
CA ASN A 102 7.84 3.15 -36.97
C ASN A 102 8.50 2.49 -35.75
N HIS A 103 7.68 2.04 -34.81
CA HIS A 103 8.14 1.44 -33.56
C HIS A 103 8.19 -0.08 -33.68
N ALA A 104 9.32 -0.69 -33.30
CA ALA A 104 9.39 -2.13 -33.15
C ALA A 104 8.72 -2.55 -31.82
N GLY A 105 7.76 -3.46 -31.89
CA GLY A 105 7.16 -4.10 -30.71
C GLY A 105 6.12 -3.31 -29.90
N VAL A 106 5.77 -2.08 -30.29
CA VAL A 106 4.64 -1.32 -29.70
C VAL A 106 3.90 -0.53 -30.77
N SER A 107 2.57 -0.51 -30.74
CA SER A 107 1.76 0.30 -31.66
C SER A 107 1.73 1.78 -31.28
N SER A 108 1.96 2.11 -30.01
CA SER A 108 2.09 3.47 -29.49
C SER A 108 2.90 3.46 -28.19
N GLU A 109 4.04 4.16 -28.19
CA GLU A 109 4.88 4.34 -27.00
C GLU A 109 4.14 5.06 -25.87
N MET A 110 3.25 5.99 -26.22
CA MET A 110 2.43 6.68 -25.24
C MET A 110 1.46 5.72 -24.54
N ALA A 111 0.80 4.84 -25.29
CA ALA A 111 -0.11 3.85 -24.71
C ALA A 111 0.64 2.82 -23.85
N TYR A 112 1.78 2.32 -24.32
CA TYR A 112 2.61 1.38 -23.58
C TYR A 112 3.13 2.00 -22.27
N GLY A 113 3.68 3.21 -22.36
CA GLY A 113 4.19 3.91 -21.20
C GLY A 113 3.09 4.32 -20.22
N LEU A 114 1.90 4.73 -20.71
CA LEU A 114 0.73 4.95 -19.86
C LEU A 114 0.34 3.67 -19.10
N ALA A 115 0.23 2.53 -19.78
CA ALA A 115 -0.09 1.26 -19.15
C ALA A 115 0.95 0.87 -18.09
N LYS A 116 2.24 1.08 -18.36
CA LYS A 116 3.32 0.86 -17.40
C LYS A 116 3.18 1.79 -16.19
N LYS A 117 2.98 3.09 -16.41
CA LYS A 117 2.80 4.07 -15.32
C LYS A 117 1.54 3.83 -14.49
N SER A 118 0.46 3.33 -15.09
CA SER A 118 -0.74 2.93 -14.35
C SER A 118 -0.48 1.72 -13.45
N LYS A 119 0.29 0.72 -13.92
CA LYS A 119 0.69 -0.43 -13.09
C LYS A 119 1.62 0.00 -11.95
N GLU A 120 2.62 0.84 -12.23
CA GLU A 120 3.50 1.42 -11.22
C GLU A 120 2.70 2.21 -10.17
N LEU A 121 1.74 3.04 -10.60
CA LEU A 121 0.90 3.83 -9.71
C LEU A 121 0.07 2.96 -8.76
N LYS A 122 -0.52 1.86 -9.27
CA LYS A 122 -1.25 0.92 -8.42
C LYS A 122 -0.33 0.30 -7.36
N ARG A 123 0.89 -0.09 -7.75
CA ARG A 123 1.89 -0.64 -6.81
C ARG A 123 2.33 0.39 -5.77
N ASP A 124 2.51 1.64 -6.16
CA ASP A 124 2.85 2.71 -5.23
C ASP A 124 1.71 2.97 -4.22
N MET A 125 0.45 2.92 -4.68
CA MET A 125 -0.70 3.03 -3.78
C MET A 125 -0.77 1.87 -2.78
N GLU A 126 -0.54 0.64 -3.25
CA GLU A 126 -0.44 -0.55 -2.39
C GLU A 126 0.67 -0.39 -1.34
N SER A 127 1.83 0.10 -1.75
CA SER A 127 2.95 0.38 -0.85
C SER A 127 2.59 1.44 0.19
N CYS A 128 1.93 2.53 -0.21
CA CYS A 128 1.48 3.55 0.75
C CYS A 128 0.46 3.01 1.75
N LEU A 129 -0.41 2.09 1.33
CA LEU A 129 -1.43 1.49 2.19
C LEU A 129 -0.86 0.47 3.17
N THR A 130 0.23 -0.22 2.82
CA THR A 130 0.80 -1.32 3.62
C THR A 130 2.00 -0.90 4.48
N GLN A 131 2.60 0.25 4.21
CA GLN A 131 3.73 0.75 4.99
C GLN A 131 3.34 1.46 6.29
N ASN A 132 4.32 1.55 7.19
CA ASN A 132 4.29 2.35 8.41
C ASN A 132 4.36 3.86 8.10
N VAL A 133 3.26 4.44 7.61
CA VAL A 133 3.17 5.87 7.29
C VAL A 133 2.13 6.52 8.18
N ALA A 134 2.54 7.48 9.02
CA ALA A 134 1.63 8.30 9.81
C ALA A 134 0.77 9.20 8.91
N LYS A 135 -0.52 9.36 9.28
CA LYS A 135 -1.40 10.33 8.62
C LYS A 135 -0.88 11.75 8.84
N ALA A 136 -0.94 12.59 7.81
CA ALA A 136 -0.49 13.98 7.90
C ALA A 136 -1.43 14.93 7.14
N ALA A 137 -1.81 16.02 7.80
CA ALA A 137 -2.68 17.07 7.25
C ALA A 137 -2.05 17.85 6.08
N GLY A 138 -0.73 17.75 5.92
CA GLY A 138 0.03 18.53 4.94
C GLY A 138 0.09 20.02 5.29
N SER A 139 0.73 20.80 4.43
CA SER A 139 0.82 22.26 4.50
C SER A 139 0.96 22.82 3.08
N THR A 140 1.20 24.13 2.96
CA THR A 140 1.55 24.76 1.67
C THR A 140 2.85 24.21 1.09
N SER A 141 3.76 23.69 1.92
CA SER A 141 5.05 23.13 1.53
C SER A 141 5.15 21.61 1.69
N ALA A 142 4.19 20.96 2.35
CA ALA A 142 4.20 19.53 2.62
C ALA A 142 2.95 18.83 2.08
N ALA A 143 3.14 17.72 1.38
CA ALA A 143 2.02 16.92 0.90
C ALA A 143 1.26 16.22 2.04
N ARG A 144 -0.06 16.08 1.87
CA ARG A 144 -0.89 15.21 2.71
C ARG A 144 -0.49 13.76 2.55
N LYS A 145 -0.50 13.02 3.66
CA LYS A 145 -0.21 11.58 3.69
C LYS A 145 -1.37 10.84 4.34
N LEU A 146 -1.79 9.75 3.69
CA LEU A 146 -2.76 8.82 4.26
C LEU A 146 -2.06 7.95 5.31
N GLY A 147 -2.76 7.61 6.39
CA GLY A 147 -2.28 6.65 7.39
C GLY A 147 -2.39 5.23 6.86
N GLY A 148 -1.27 4.50 6.79
CA GLY A 148 -1.22 3.11 6.32
C GLY A 148 -1.82 2.11 7.31
N LEU A 149 -2.07 0.86 6.89
CA LEU A 149 -2.74 -0.18 7.69
C LEU A 149 -2.11 -0.37 9.06
N GLU A 150 -0.78 -0.40 9.13
CA GLU A 150 -0.04 -0.62 10.38
C GLU A 150 -0.37 0.42 11.47
N THR A 151 -0.74 1.64 11.06
CA THR A 151 -1.13 2.74 11.96
C THR A 151 -2.49 2.54 12.64
N TRP A 152 -3.28 1.59 12.13
CA TRP A 152 -4.63 1.29 12.61
C TRP A 152 -4.70 0.02 13.47
N ILE A 153 -3.63 -0.76 13.56
CA ILE A 153 -3.60 -2.00 14.33
C ILE A 153 -3.25 -1.67 15.78
N SER A 154 -4.24 -1.62 16.68
CA SER A 154 -4.05 -1.27 18.09
C SER A 154 -3.96 -2.47 19.05
N SER A 155 -4.67 -3.56 18.76
CA SER A 155 -4.69 -4.77 19.59
C SER A 155 -3.85 -5.90 18.98
N ASN A 156 -3.58 -6.95 19.77
CA ASN A 156 -2.91 -8.17 19.30
C ASN A 156 -1.51 -7.88 18.70
N THR A 157 -0.74 -7.00 19.33
CA THR A 157 0.62 -6.65 18.90
C THR A 157 1.67 -6.93 19.98
N SER A 158 2.87 -7.37 19.56
CA SER A 158 4.03 -7.59 20.43
C SER A 158 5.23 -6.80 19.89
N ARG A 159 5.30 -5.50 20.24
CA ARG A 159 6.23 -4.54 19.63
C ARG A 159 7.51 -4.28 20.46
N GLY A 160 7.70 -4.99 21.57
CA GLY A 160 8.87 -4.85 22.46
C GLY A 160 8.78 -3.62 23.39
N SER A 161 9.74 -3.45 24.30
CA SER A 161 9.82 -2.31 25.21
C SER A 161 10.56 -1.13 24.57
N GLY A 162 9.94 0.04 24.54
CA GLY A 162 10.52 1.31 24.07
C GLY A 162 9.46 2.39 24.13
N SER A 163 9.81 3.61 24.58
CA SER A 163 8.81 4.67 24.72
C SER A 163 8.52 5.33 23.35
N PRO A 164 7.24 5.43 22.97
CA PRO A 164 6.11 5.01 23.78
C PRO A 164 5.74 3.56 23.37
N VAL A 165 5.54 2.67 24.35
CA VAL A 165 5.36 1.22 24.15
C VAL A 165 4.12 1.02 23.31
N GLY A 166 4.23 0.42 22.12
CA GLY A 166 3.10 0.29 21.20
C GLY A 166 2.44 1.63 20.82
N SER A 167 3.09 2.77 21.07
CA SER A 167 2.44 4.06 20.95
C SER A 167 2.66 4.61 19.56
N GLY A 168 1.52 4.71 18.89
CA GLY A 168 1.38 4.90 17.45
C GLY A 168 0.28 4.00 16.89
N ALA A 169 0.02 2.86 17.53
CA ALA A 169 -0.95 1.89 17.04
C ALA A 169 -2.39 2.32 17.44
N GLY A 170 -3.01 3.15 16.61
CA GLY A 170 -4.34 3.71 16.83
C GLY A 170 -4.45 5.14 16.32
N SER A 171 -5.59 5.48 15.73
CA SER A 171 -5.88 6.83 15.22
C SER A 171 -4.88 7.35 14.17
N GLY A 172 -4.16 6.49 13.45
CA GLY A 172 -3.34 6.88 12.30
C GLY A 172 -1.94 7.42 12.62
N ALA A 173 -1.42 7.18 13.82
CA ALA A 173 -0.02 7.46 14.15
C ALA A 173 0.91 6.32 13.66
N ALA A 174 2.15 6.63 13.31
CA ALA A 174 3.10 5.60 12.89
C ALA A 174 3.56 4.79 14.11
N PRO A 175 3.40 3.46 14.15
CA PRO A 175 4.06 2.63 15.13
C PRO A 175 5.59 2.90 15.19
N VAL A 176 6.17 3.01 16.38
CA VAL A 176 7.64 3.06 16.54
C VAL A 176 8.21 1.66 16.69
N ASP A 177 9.23 1.31 15.92
CA ASP A 177 9.94 0.04 16.11
C ASP A 177 10.80 0.09 17.38
N ALA A 178 11.01 -1.06 18.00
CA ALA A 178 11.93 -1.15 19.13
C ALA A 178 13.35 -0.74 18.69
N GLY A 179 14.04 0.05 19.50
CA GLY A 179 15.44 0.45 19.24
C GLY A 179 16.43 -0.71 19.20
N THR A 180 15.98 -1.94 19.51
CA THR A 180 16.72 -3.18 19.34
C THR A 180 15.84 -4.18 18.60
N ALA A 181 16.32 -4.67 17.45
CA ALA A 181 15.63 -5.70 16.69
C ALA A 181 15.45 -6.97 17.53
N ARG A 182 14.25 -7.54 17.53
CA ARG A 182 13.92 -8.78 18.24
C ARG A 182 13.85 -9.92 17.25
N ALA A 183 14.39 -11.08 17.62
CA ALA A 183 14.14 -12.31 16.87
C ALA A 183 12.66 -12.70 16.98
N PHE A 184 12.05 -13.08 15.86
CA PHE A 184 10.70 -13.62 15.87
C PHE A 184 10.68 -14.97 16.58
N THR A 185 9.84 -15.13 17.61
CA THR A 185 9.72 -16.37 18.38
C THR A 185 8.28 -16.83 18.47
N VAL A 186 8.09 -18.15 18.57
CA VAL A 186 6.75 -18.75 18.75
C VAL A 186 6.08 -18.24 20.03
N ALA A 187 6.85 -17.94 21.08
CA ALA A 187 6.31 -17.36 22.31
C ALA A 187 5.68 -15.97 22.09
N MET A 188 6.31 -15.13 21.25
CA MET A 188 5.74 -13.83 20.88
C MET A 188 4.46 -13.99 20.07
N LEU A 189 4.41 -14.95 19.15
CA LEU A 189 3.19 -15.23 18.38
C LEU A 189 2.05 -15.68 19.30
N LYS A 190 2.31 -16.63 20.21
CA LYS A 190 1.32 -17.12 21.18
C LYS A 190 0.83 -16.06 22.17
N SER A 191 1.55 -14.95 22.34
CA SER A 191 1.08 -13.85 23.19
C SER A 191 0.08 -12.92 22.50
N VAL A 192 -0.07 -13.01 21.18
CA VAL A 192 -0.89 -12.07 20.38
C VAL A 192 -2.01 -12.74 19.59
N ILE A 193 -2.12 -14.06 19.62
CA ILE A 193 -3.22 -14.85 19.05
C ILE A 193 -3.95 -15.59 20.15
#